data_AF-A0A6G0UEF0-F1
#
_entry.id   AF-A0A6G0UEF0-F1
#
_cell.length_a   1.000
_cell.length_b   1.000
_cell.length_c   1.000
_cell.angle_alpha   90.00
_cell.angle_beta   90.00
_cell.angle_gamma   90.00
#
_symmetry.space_group_name_H-M   'P 1'
#
loop_
_entity.id
_entity.type
_entity.pdbx_description
1 polymer ?
#
loop_
_entity_poly.entity_id
_entity_poly.type
_entity_poly.pdbx_seq_one_letter_code
_entity_poly.pdbx_strand_id
1 'polypeptide(L)'
;MREILKKDIEIARESGIVTFDDGLEMGLHQIRYTAKEGEPAYSSPLWLHRDDEPLVFVHLFNLTENSLGGDNLIASDHKTITNLIRLTSPLETLLLTKKPYHAVTPLGSGDENPAYRDILLVTFMNK
;
A
#
# COMPACT_ATOMS: atom_id res chain seq x y z
N MET A 1 7.12 9.92 11.92
CA MET A 1 5.96 9.06 12.20
C MET A 1 4.73 9.84 12.67
N ARG A 2 4.76 10.53 13.83
CA ARG A 2 3.58 11.25 14.36
C ARG A 2 2.92 12.22 13.37
N GLU A 3 3.74 12.99 12.63
CA GLU A 3 3.21 13.95 11.65
C GLU A 3 2.50 13.28 10.46
N ILE A 4 2.98 12.13 10.00
CA ILE A 4 2.31 11.37 8.92
C ILE A 4 0.94 10.91 9.40
N LEU A 5 0.88 10.27 10.58
CA LEU A 5 -0.40 9.82 11.16
C LEU A 5 -1.38 10.97 11.38
N LYS A 6 -0.88 12.12 11.83
CA LYS A 6 -1.70 13.32 12.00
C LYS A 6 -2.30 13.77 10.67
N LYS A 7 -1.50 13.72 9.59
CA LYS A 7 -1.97 14.07 8.24
C LYS A 7 -2.96 13.05 7.69
N ASP A 8 -2.73 11.76 7.91
CA ASP A 8 -3.66 10.70 7.50
C ASP A 8 -5.01 10.85 8.21
N ILE A 9 -5.00 11.14 9.52
CA ILE A 9 -6.19 11.42 10.32
C ILE A 9 -6.95 12.65 9.80
N GLU A 10 -6.24 13.74 9.46
CA GLU A 10 -6.84 14.95 8.90
C GLU A 10 -7.55 14.64 7.57
N ILE A 11 -6.85 13.97 6.65
CA ILE A 11 -7.38 13.59 5.34
C ILE A 11 -8.57 12.61 5.51
N ALA A 12 -8.44 11.61 6.38
CA ALA A 12 -9.51 10.66 6.64
C ALA A 12 -10.77 11.36 7.14
N ARG A 13 -10.62 12.32 8.06
CA ARG A 13 -11.75 13.12 8.59
C ARG A 13 -12.40 13.98 7.51
N GLU A 14 -11.60 14.67 6.71
CA GLU A 14 -12.09 15.55 5.63
C GLU A 14 -12.75 14.78 4.50
N SER A 15 -12.31 13.54 4.24
CA SER A 15 -12.86 12.70 3.16
C SER A 15 -14.33 12.31 3.37
N GLY A 16 -14.79 12.24 4.63
CA GLY A 16 -16.11 11.72 4.99
C GLY A 16 -16.33 10.23 4.67
N ILE A 17 -15.27 9.47 4.35
CA ILE A 17 -15.36 8.04 4.03
C ILE A 17 -15.58 7.21 5.30
N VAL A 18 -15.05 7.67 6.43
CA VAL A 18 -15.21 7.08 7.77
C VAL A 18 -15.74 8.13 8.75
N THR A 19 -16.44 7.68 9.79
CA THR A 19 -16.87 8.55 10.88
C THR A 19 -15.86 8.54 12.02
N PHE A 20 -15.64 9.69 12.66
CA PHE A 20 -14.75 9.82 13.81
C PHE A 20 -15.56 9.76 15.11
N ASP A 21 -15.97 8.55 15.48
CA ASP A 21 -16.68 8.22 16.72
C ASP A 21 -15.94 7.11 17.50
N ASP A 22 -16.51 6.68 18.62
CA ASP A 22 -15.91 5.66 19.50
C ASP A 22 -15.77 4.27 18.84
N GLY A 23 -16.40 4.05 17.69
CA GLY A 23 -16.31 2.82 16.90
C GLY A 23 -15.23 2.82 15.83
N LEU A 24 -14.48 3.93 15.65
CA LEU A 24 -13.40 4.01 14.68
C LEU A 24 -12.15 3.25 15.16
N GLU A 25 -11.68 2.31 14.35
CA GLU A 25 -10.40 1.65 14.50
C GLU A 25 -9.39 2.18 13.47
N MET A 26 -8.17 2.42 13.94
CA MET A 26 -7.03 2.79 13.11
C MET A 26 -5.95 1.70 13.20
N GLY A 27 -5.71 1.00 12.09
CA GLY A 27 -4.69 -0.03 11.99
C GLY A 27 -3.34 0.56 11.56
N LEU A 28 -2.24 0.01 12.10
CA LEU A 28 -0.89 0.31 11.63
C LEU A 28 -0.16 -1.00 11.33
N HIS A 29 0.22 -1.20 10.07
CA HIS A 29 0.90 -2.42 9.63
C HIS A 29 2.27 -2.05 9.06
N GLN A 30 3.33 -2.39 9.78
CA GLN A 30 4.70 -2.21 9.31
C GLN A 30 5.16 -3.49 8.62
N ILE A 31 5.47 -3.39 7.33
CA ILE A 31 5.75 -4.56 6.48
C ILE A 31 7.06 -4.34 5.74
N ARG A 32 7.94 -5.35 5.76
CA ARG A 32 9.11 -5.46 4.89
C ARG A 32 8.90 -6.63 3.93
N TYR A 33 8.81 -6.33 2.63
CA TYR A 33 8.98 -7.34 1.59
C TYR A 33 10.48 -7.56 1.37
N THR A 34 10.88 -8.83 1.26
CA THR A 34 12.27 -9.24 1.00
C THR A 34 12.27 -10.18 -0.19
N ALA A 35 12.98 -9.80 -1.25
CA ALA A 35 13.16 -10.62 -2.44
C ALA A 35 14.65 -10.92 -2.67
N LYS A 36 14.94 -12.06 -3.27
CA LYS A 36 16.27 -12.41 -3.78
C LYS A 36 16.18 -12.80 -5.25
N GLU A 37 17.31 -12.95 -5.90
CA GLU A 37 17.37 -13.50 -7.25
C GLU A 37 16.68 -14.88 -7.29
N GLY A 38 15.72 -15.06 -8.19
CA GLY A 38 14.92 -16.28 -8.30
C GLY A 38 13.88 -16.51 -7.20
N GLU A 39 13.87 -15.71 -6.12
CA GLU A 39 12.95 -15.81 -4.98
C GLU A 39 12.16 -14.49 -4.80
N PRO A 40 11.13 -14.23 -5.62
CA PRO A 40 10.30 -13.03 -5.50
C PRO A 40 9.38 -13.08 -4.27
N ALA A 41 9.07 -11.89 -3.74
CA ALA A 41 8.10 -11.72 -2.66
C ALA A 41 6.71 -11.36 -3.21
N TYR A 42 5.68 -11.96 -2.62
CA TYR A 42 4.30 -11.81 -3.04
C TYR A 42 3.42 -11.30 -1.91
N SER A 43 2.37 -10.57 -2.27
CA SER A 43 1.28 -10.21 -1.36
C SER A 43 0.20 -11.30 -1.35
N SER A 44 -0.66 -11.26 -0.33
CA SER A 44 -1.90 -12.02 -0.29
C SER A 44 -3.04 -11.05 0.03
N PRO A 45 -4.02 -10.85 -0.86
CA PRO A 45 -4.20 -11.52 -2.14
C PRO A 45 -3.12 -11.20 -3.18
N LEU A 46 -2.86 -12.15 -4.09
CA LEU A 46 -1.82 -12.03 -5.13
C LEU A 46 -2.22 -11.05 -6.25
N TRP A 47 -3.52 -10.93 -6.53
CA TRP A 47 -4.03 -10.18 -7.67
C TRP A 47 -5.06 -9.14 -7.24
N LEU A 48 -5.70 -8.50 -8.23
CA LEU A 48 -6.68 -7.43 -8.04
C LEU A 48 -7.72 -7.79 -6.97
N HIS A 49 -7.75 -7.00 -5.90
CA HIS A 49 -8.64 -7.14 -4.76
C HIS A 49 -9.06 -5.75 -4.24
N ARG A 50 -9.82 -5.77 -3.14
CA ARG A 50 -10.18 -4.60 -2.34
C ARG A 50 -9.87 -4.96 -0.90
N ASP A 51 -9.37 -3.98 -0.15
CA ASP A 51 -9.17 -4.15 1.28
C ASP A 51 -10.52 -4.13 2.00
N ASP A 52 -10.54 -4.78 3.17
CA ASP A 52 -11.70 -4.77 4.03
C ASP A 52 -11.92 -3.36 4.61
N GLU A 53 -10.84 -2.62 4.86
CA GLU A 53 -10.88 -1.26 5.35
C GLU A 53 -11.33 -0.26 4.25
N PRO A 54 -12.29 0.63 4.53
CA PRO A 54 -12.79 1.59 3.56
C PRO A 54 -11.74 2.60 3.09
N LEU A 55 -10.70 2.84 3.90
CA LEU A 55 -9.64 3.81 3.64
C LEU A 55 -8.29 3.25 4.08
N VAL A 56 -7.34 3.18 3.15
CA VAL A 56 -5.99 2.63 3.39
C VAL A 56 -4.95 3.57 2.79
N PHE A 57 -3.99 4.00 3.61
CA PHE A 57 -2.81 4.74 3.18
C PHE A 57 -1.63 3.79 3.09
N VAL A 58 -0.95 3.78 1.93
CA VAL A 58 0.27 3.01 1.69
C VAL A 58 1.43 4.00 1.62
N HIS A 59 2.26 4.05 2.65
CA HIS A 59 3.46 4.88 2.68
C HIS A 59 4.70 4.05 2.35
N LEU A 60 5.47 4.45 1.35
CA LEU A 60 6.78 3.87 1.12
C LEU A 60 7.78 4.42 2.14
N PHE A 61 8.49 3.57 2.86
CA PHE A 61 9.54 4.00 3.80
C PHE A 61 10.93 3.83 3.20
N ASN A 62 11.13 2.75 2.45
CA ASN A 62 12.40 2.45 1.81
C ASN A 62 12.18 1.47 0.64
N LEU A 63 12.97 1.66 -0.42
CA LEU A 63 13.03 0.78 -1.58
C LEU A 63 14.48 0.68 -2.00
N THR A 64 15.04 -0.53 -2.08
CA THR A 64 16.42 -0.69 -2.56
C THR A 64 16.50 -0.44 -4.06
N GLU A 65 17.62 0.09 -4.53
CA GLU A 65 17.83 0.46 -5.94
C GLU A 65 17.73 -0.75 -6.89
N ASN A 66 18.11 -1.95 -6.42
CA ASN A 66 18.03 -3.21 -7.17
C ASN A 66 16.60 -3.83 -7.18
N SER A 67 15.59 -3.15 -6.62
CA SER A 67 14.22 -3.66 -6.57
C SER A 67 13.55 -3.66 -7.96
N LEU A 68 13.06 -4.83 -8.38
CA LEU A 68 12.21 -5.00 -9.56
C LEU A 68 10.74 -5.18 -9.12
N GLY A 69 9.78 -4.63 -9.87
CA GLY A 69 8.36 -4.73 -9.50
C GLY A 69 8.03 -4.06 -8.16
N GLY A 70 6.96 -4.47 -7.49
CA GLY A 70 6.42 -3.73 -6.33
C GLY A 70 5.60 -2.49 -6.73
N ASP A 71 5.10 -2.48 -7.97
CA ASP A 71 4.27 -1.42 -8.54
C ASP A 71 2.80 -1.62 -8.16
N ASN A 72 2.11 -0.53 -7.85
CA ASN A 72 0.70 -0.58 -7.53
C ASN A 72 -0.14 -0.52 -8.82
N LEU A 73 -1.06 -1.46 -8.96
CA LEU A 73 -2.05 -1.50 -10.03
C LEU A 73 -3.36 -0.93 -9.51
N ILE A 74 -4.00 -0.06 -10.28
CA ILE A 74 -5.38 0.39 -10.05
C ILE A 74 -6.21 -0.06 -11.22
N ALA A 75 -7.41 -0.59 -10.95
CA ALA A 75 -8.28 -1.14 -11.97
C ALA A 75 -9.75 -0.79 -11.71
N SER A 76 -10.52 -0.57 -12.79
CA SER A 76 -11.97 -0.36 -12.71
C SER A 76 -12.72 -1.67 -12.46
N ASP A 77 -12.16 -2.77 -12.94
CA ASP A 77 -12.68 -4.13 -12.88
C ASP A 77 -11.51 -5.14 -12.98
N HIS A 78 -11.79 -6.44 -12.94
CA HIS A 78 -10.75 -7.48 -12.99
C HIS A 78 -10.05 -7.63 -14.35
N LYS A 79 -10.47 -6.91 -15.39
CA LYS A 79 -9.95 -7.01 -16.77
C LYS A 79 -9.18 -5.77 -17.20
N THR A 80 -9.49 -4.61 -16.63
CA THR A 80 -9.00 -3.31 -17.11
C THR A 80 -8.16 -2.62 -16.05
N ILE A 81 -6.83 -2.66 -16.21
CA ILE A 81 -5.90 -1.82 -15.44
C ILE A 81 -6.00 -0.40 -15.94
N THR A 82 -6.34 0.53 -15.05
CA THR A 82 -6.48 1.95 -15.37
C THR A 82 -5.20 2.72 -15.09
N ASN A 83 -4.49 2.39 -14.01
CA ASN A 83 -3.22 3.04 -13.66
C ASN A 83 -2.18 2.01 -13.19
N LEU A 84 -0.91 2.34 -13.44
CA LEU A 84 0.28 1.68 -12.89
C LEU A 84 1.09 2.75 -12.15
N ILE A 85 1.32 2.57 -10.86
CA ILE A 85 1.94 3.57 -9.98
C ILE A 85 3.09 2.94 -9.21
N ARG A 86 4.32 3.38 -9.49
CA ARG A 86 5.50 3.02 -8.72
C ARG A 86 5.81 4.10 -7.68
N LEU A 87 5.83 3.71 -6.41
CA LEU A 87 6.41 4.54 -5.36
C LEU A 87 7.91 4.29 -5.36
N THR A 88 8.71 5.35 -5.38
CA THR A 88 10.17 5.31 -5.53
C THR A 88 10.90 6.05 -4.42
N SER A 89 10.31 7.15 -3.92
CA SER A 89 10.93 7.99 -2.91
C SER A 89 10.29 7.77 -1.55
N PRO A 90 11.08 7.79 -0.44
CA PRO A 90 10.52 7.71 0.90
C PRO A 90 9.39 8.73 1.13
N LEU A 91 8.33 8.26 1.76
CA LEU A 91 7.09 8.95 2.09
C LEU A 91 6.17 9.26 0.91
N GLU A 92 6.52 8.85 -0.32
CA GLU A 92 5.50 8.77 -1.36
C GLU A 92 4.37 7.86 -0.90
N THR A 93 3.14 8.35 -1.07
CA THR A 93 1.97 7.78 -0.44
C THR A 93 0.89 7.54 -1.49
N LEU A 94 0.29 6.35 -1.45
CA LEU A 94 -0.90 6.02 -2.22
C LEU A 94 -2.09 5.89 -1.26
N LEU A 95 -3.17 6.63 -1.52
CA LEU A 95 -4.43 6.51 -0.79
C LEU A 95 -5.40 5.62 -1.58
N LEU A 96 -5.87 4.56 -0.95
CA LEU A 96 -6.80 3.58 -1.51
C LEU A 96 -8.16 3.69 -0.83
N THR A 97 -9.20 3.45 -1.62
CA THR A 97 -10.60 3.36 -1.17
C THR A 97 -11.23 2.09 -1.74
N LYS A 98 -12.41 1.70 -1.26
CA LYS A 98 -13.12 0.51 -1.75
C LYS A 98 -13.61 0.56 -3.20
N LYS A 99 -13.56 1.72 -3.87
CA LYS A 99 -14.11 1.87 -5.23
C LYS A 99 -13.28 1.10 -6.27
N PRO A 100 -12.00 1.43 -6.52
CA PRO A 100 -11.19 0.68 -7.47
C PRO A 100 -10.79 -0.68 -6.91
N TYR A 101 -10.50 -1.62 -7.81
CA TYR A 101 -9.65 -2.76 -7.48
C TYR A 101 -8.19 -2.32 -7.48
N HIS A 102 -7.37 -2.97 -6.67
CA HIS A 102 -5.95 -2.74 -6.67
C HIS A 102 -5.15 -4.01 -6.43
N ALA A 103 -3.87 -3.98 -6.79
CA ALA A 103 -2.91 -5.02 -6.48
C ALA A 103 -1.51 -4.40 -6.42
N VAL A 104 -0.54 -5.16 -5.92
CA VAL A 104 0.87 -4.82 -6.04
C VAL A 104 1.58 -5.92 -6.82
N THR A 105 2.39 -5.56 -7.81
CA THR A 105 3.20 -6.54 -8.54
C THR A 105 4.21 -7.19 -7.59
N PRO A 106 4.63 -8.44 -7.86
CA PRO A 106 5.65 -9.10 -7.05
C PRO A 106 6.91 -8.25 -6.93
N LEU A 107 7.58 -8.29 -5.78
CA LEU A 107 8.91 -7.71 -5.62
C LEU A 107 9.96 -8.74 -6.03
N GLY A 108 10.88 -8.36 -6.91
CA GLY A 108 12.06 -9.14 -7.27
C GLY A 108 13.35 -8.39 -6.95
N SER A 109 14.48 -9.10 -7.03
CA SER A 109 15.81 -8.48 -7.05
C SER A 109 16.40 -8.54 -8.46
N GLY A 110 17.08 -7.46 -8.87
CA GLY A 110 17.80 -7.37 -10.14
C GLY A 110 19.24 -7.88 -10.09
N ASP A 111 19.75 -8.24 -8.92
CA ASP A 111 21.10 -8.79 -8.73
C ASP A 111 21.15 -9.80 -7.56
N GLU A 112 22.34 -10.32 -7.27
CA GLU A 112 22.57 -11.30 -6.19
C GLU A 112 22.28 -10.74 -4.78
N ASN A 113 22.20 -9.40 -4.63
CA ASN A 113 21.89 -8.79 -3.33
C ASN A 113 20.37 -8.86 -3.07
N PRO A 114 19.93 -9.03 -1.81
CA PRO A 114 18.51 -8.96 -1.49
C PRO A 114 17.93 -7.57 -1.79
N ALA A 115 16.72 -7.54 -2.34
CA ALA A 115 15.93 -6.33 -2.52
C ALA A 115 14.89 -6.18 -1.40
N TYR A 116 14.69 -4.96 -0.92
CA TYR A 116 13.74 -4.66 0.15
C TYR A 116 12.75 -3.56 -0.26
N ARG A 117 11.48 -3.77 0.12
CA ARG A 117 10.43 -2.74 0.06
C ARG A 117 9.76 -2.64 1.42
N ASP A 118 10.03 -1.54 2.09
CA ASP A 118 9.49 -1.23 3.41
C ASP A 118 8.29 -0.31 3.27
N ILE A 119 7.14 -0.73 3.80
CA ILE A 119 5.94 0.09 3.80
C ILE A 119 5.30 0.17 5.18
N LEU A 120 4.57 1.25 5.38
CA LEU A 120 3.58 1.37 6.44
C LEU A 120 2.21 1.45 5.79
N LEU A 121 1.30 0.56 6.20
CA LEU A 121 -0.12 0.72 5.95
C LEU A 121 -0.76 1.40 7.16
N VAL A 122 -1.53 2.46 6.90
CA VAL A 122 -2.42 3.08 7.91
C VAL A 122 -3.84 2.90 7.42
N THR A 123 -4.66 2.19 8.19
CA THR A 123 -6.01 1.83 7.79
C THR A 123 -7.04 2.48 8.72
N PHE A 124 -8.22 2.77 8.22
CA PHE A 124 -9.34 3.30 9.01
C PHE A 124 -10.61 2.50 8.72
N MET A 125 -11.30 2.05 9.76
CA MET A 125 -12.56 1.30 9.66
C MET A 125 -13.47 1.61 10.85
N ASN A 126 -14.76 1.84 10.60
CA ASN A 126 -15.78 1.84 11.66
C ASN A 126 -16.28 0.42 11.89
N LYS A 127 -16.51 0.05 13.15
CA LYS A 127 -17.19 -1.21 13.52
C LYS A 127 -18.68 -1.21 13.20
#